data_AF-A0A1G3TCN6-F1
#
_entry.id   AF-A0A1G3TCN6-F1
#
_cell.length_a   1.000
_cell.length_b   1.000
_cell.length_c   1.000
_cell.angle_alpha   90.00
_cell.angle_beta   90.00
_cell.angle_gamma   90.00
#
_symmetry.space_group_name_H-M   'P 1'
#
loop_
_entity.id
_entity.type
_entity.pdbx_description
1 polymer ?
#
loop_
_entity_poly.entity_id
_entity_poly.type
_entity_poly.pdbx_seq_one_letter_code
_entity_poly.pdbx_strand_id
1 'polypeptide(L)' 'MIKINWDDFKFFKQYSQNKSDNFEILLEFLKSHYKMTSPKEMYETMANDDTALLMLNKREINSLEDLEKRLYKNFSAK' A
#
# COMPACT_ATOMS: atom_id res chain seq x y z
N MET A 1 5.64 15.19 0.39
CA MET A 1 5.08 13.85 0.17
C MET A 1 5.69 13.25 -1.09
N ILE A 2 5.95 11.95 -1.07
CA ILE A 2 6.54 11.22 -2.20
C ILE A 2 5.43 10.96 -3.23
N LYS A 3 5.72 11.17 -4.51
CA LYS A 3 4.81 10.80 -5.60
C LYS A 3 5.07 9.35 -5.99
N ILE A 4 4.02 8.53 -6.06
CA ILE A 4 4.15 7.13 -6.46
C ILE A 4 4.53 7.07 -7.95
N ASN A 5 5.67 6.42 -8.25
CA ASN A 5 6.03 6.11 -9.63
C ASN A 5 5.32 4.83 -10.07
N TRP A 6 4.22 5.01 -10.80
CA TRP A 6 3.40 3.91 -11.28
C TRP A 6 4.10 3.02 -12.32
N ASP A 7 5.14 3.50 -13.00
CA ASP A 7 5.92 2.67 -13.91
C ASP A 7 6.89 1.75 -13.15
N ASP A 8 7.52 2.26 -12.09
CA ASP A 8 8.32 1.44 -11.18
C ASP A 8 7.45 0.42 -10.45
N PHE A 9 6.24 0.81 -10.04
CA PHE A 9 5.26 -0.12 -9.48
C PHE A 9 4.89 -1.23 -10.46
N LYS A 10 4.63 -0.91 -11.73
CA LYS A 10 4.33 -1.92 -12.77
C LYS A 10 5.51 -2.88 -12.94
N PHE A 11 6.73 -2.38 -12.95
CA PHE A 11 7.94 -3.19 -13.02
C PHE A 11 8.04 -4.10 -11.79
N PHE A 12 7.95 -3.54 -10.59
CA PHE A 12 7.97 -4.29 -9.33
C PHE A 12 6.91 -5.40 -9.30
N LYS A 13 5.68 -5.08 -9.70
CA LYS A 13 4.54 -6.00 -9.75
C LYS A 13 4.80 -7.23 -10.62
N GLN A 14 5.57 -7.12 -11.70
CA GLN A 14 5.87 -8.27 -12.58
C GLN A 14 6.63 -9.38 -11.84
N TYR A 15 7.47 -8.98 -10.87
CA TYR A 15 8.34 -9.86 -10.08
C TYR A 15 7.79 -10.17 -8.68
N SER A 16 6.68 -9.54 -8.26
CA SER A 16 6.04 -9.90 -7.00
C SER A 16 5.51 -11.33 -7.05
N GLN A 17 5.72 -12.06 -5.94
CA GLN A 17 5.21 -13.41 -5.74
C GLN A 17 3.69 -13.42 -5.57
N ASN A 18 3.12 -12.32 -5.06
CA ASN A 18 1.69 -12.19 -4.81
C ASN A 18 1.00 -11.44 -5.95
N LYS A 19 0.54 -12.14 -6.99
CA LYS A 19 -0.06 -11.50 -8.17
C LYS A 19 -1.57 -11.25 -8.07
N SER A 20 -2.24 -11.72 -7.01
CA SER A 20 -3.71 -11.70 -6.93
C SER A 20 -4.29 -10.39 -6.40
N ASP A 21 -3.53 -9.60 -5.63
CA ASP A 21 -4.02 -8.32 -5.08
C ASP A 21 -3.03 -7.17 -5.28
N ASN A 22 -3.35 -6.27 -6.21
CA ASN A 22 -2.55 -5.07 -6.51
C ASN A 22 -2.31 -4.16 -5.31
N PHE A 23 -3.23 -4.12 -4.34
CA PHE A 23 -3.07 -3.28 -3.16
C PHE A 23 -2.05 -3.86 -2.20
N GLU A 24 -2.07 -5.17 -1.97
CA GLU A 24 -1.05 -5.82 -1.15
C GLU A 24 0.33 -5.67 -1.80
N ILE A 25 0.42 -5.79 -3.13
CA ILE A 25 1.65 -5.49 -3.88
C ILE A 25 2.07 -4.03 -3.71
N LEU A 26 1.12 -3.10 -3.69
CA LEU A 26 1.41 -1.67 -3.50
C LEU A 26 1.96 -1.43 -2.09
N LEU A 27 1.39 -2.01 -1.05
CA LEU A 27 1.92 -1.91 0.31
C LEU A 27 3.34 -2.49 0.40
N GLU A 28 3.59 -3.63 -0.25
CA GLU A 28 4.93 -4.22 -0.34
C GLU A 28 5.90 -3.31 -1.09
N PHE A 29 5.46 -2.68 -2.18
CA PHE A 29 6.24 -1.73 -2.95
C PHE A 29 6.60 -0.49 -2.12
N LEU A 30 5.63 0.14 -1.45
CA LEU A 30 5.88 1.29 -0.58
C LEU A 30 6.88 0.96 0.52
N LYS A 31 6.75 -0.23 1.12
CA LYS A 31 7.65 -0.72 2.17
C LYS A 31 9.06 -1.03 1.65
N SER A 32 9.18 -1.69 0.49
CA SER A 32 10.46 -2.21 0.01
C SER A 32 11.23 -1.22 -0.86
N HIS A 33 10.53 -0.48 -1.72
CA HIS A 33 11.10 0.45 -2.69
C HIS A 33 11.29 1.84 -2.07
N TYR A 34 10.27 2.38 -1.38
CA TYR A 34 10.36 3.69 -0.71
C TYR A 34 10.79 3.61 0.76
N LYS A 35 11.00 2.41 1.31
CA LYS A 35 11.39 2.19 2.72
C LYS A 35 10.41 2.78 3.73
N MET A 36 9.13 2.93 3.35
CA MET A 36 8.10 3.39 4.27
C MET A 36 7.86 2.32 5.33
N THR A 37 8.07 2.68 6.59
CA THR A 37 7.88 1.76 7.74
C THR A 37 6.72 2.15 8.62
N SER A 38 6.20 3.37 8.46
CA SER A 38 5.07 3.89 9.21
C SER A 38 3.75 3.72 8.44
N PRO A 39 2.71 3.12 9.03
CA PRO A 39 1.37 3.10 8.46
C PRO A 39 0.83 4.50 8.13
N LYS A 40 1.18 5.50 8.95
CA LYS A 40 0.81 6.90 8.73
C LYS A 40 1.40 7.44 7.43
N GLU A 41 2.70 7.22 7.22
CA GLU A 41 3.39 7.65 6.00
C GLU A 41 2.83 6.97 4.75
N MET A 42 2.53 5.66 4.85
CA MET A 42 1.89 4.92 3.76
C MET A 42 0.50 5.48 3.45
N TYR A 43 -0.35 5.65 4.48
CA TYR A 43 -1.70 6.18 4.31
C TYR A 43 -1.68 7.56 3.68
N GLU A 44 -0.87 8.47 4.23
CA GLU A 44 -0.72 9.83 3.69
C GLU A 44 -0.22 9.81 2.24
N THR A 45 0.77 8.97 1.91
CA THR A 45 1.25 8.84 0.52
C THR A 45 0.14 8.36 -0.41
N MET A 46 -0.62 7.35 0.00
CA MET A 46 -1.69 6.76 -0.80
C MET A 46 -2.90 7.68 -0.92
N ALA A 47 -3.26 8.41 0.13
CA ALA A 47 -4.37 9.35 0.12
C ALA A 47 -4.10 10.58 -0.76
N ASN A 48 -2.83 10.91 -1.02
CA ASN A 48 -2.41 12.01 -1.88
C ASN A 48 -2.12 11.59 -3.34
N ASP A 49 -2.37 10.33 -3.70
CA ASP A 49 -2.28 9.84 -5.08
C ASP A 49 -3.64 9.28 -5.52
N ASP A 50 -4.19 9.79 -6.62
CA ASP A 50 -5.54 9.42 -7.08
C ASP A 50 -5.72 7.92 -7.29
N THR A 51 -4.71 7.23 -7.82
CA THR A 51 -4.80 5.80 -8.11
C THR A 51 -4.71 5.00 -6.82
N ALA A 52 -3.81 5.37 -5.91
CA ALA A 52 -3.69 4.69 -4.62
C ALA A 52 -4.91 4.97 -3.71
N LEU A 53 -5.46 6.18 -3.74
CA LEU A 53 -6.69 6.55 -3.05
C LEU A 53 -7.88 5.71 -3.54
N LEU A 54 -8.01 5.48 -4.85
CA LEU A 54 -9.01 4.56 -5.39
C LEU A 54 -8.82 3.12 -4.87
N MET A 55 -7.59 2.68 -4.64
CA MET A 55 -7.32 1.35 -4.06
C MET A 55 -7.69 1.27 -2.57
N LEU A 56 -7.46 2.33 -1.81
CA LEU A 56 -7.91 2.47 -0.41
C LEU A 56 -9.44 2.42 -0.33
N ASN A 57 -10.12 3.25 -1.13
CA ASN A 57 -11.58 3.36 -1.14
C ASN A 57 -12.27 2.04 -1.53
N LYS A 58 -11.72 1.30 -2.51
CA LYS A 58 -12.22 -0.03 -2.90
C LYS A 58 -12.18 -1.08 -1.77
N ARG A 59 -11.41 -0.82 -0.71
CA ARG A 59 -11.27 -1.68 0.48
C ARG A 59 -11.90 -1.06 1.72
N GLU A 60 -12.64 0.04 1.54
CA GLU A 60 -13.27 0.79 2.63
C GLU A 60 -12.26 1.29 3.67
N ILE A 61 -11.02 1.54 3.26
CA ILE A 61 -9.96 2.11 4.11
C ILE A 61 -10.02 3.63 3.98
N ASN A 62 -10.75 4.27 4.89
CA ASN A 62 -11.01 5.72 4.85
C ASN A 62 -10.23 6.50 5.92
N SER A 63 -9.43 5.80 6.71
CA SER A 63 -8.66 6.37 7.82
C SER A 63 -7.33 5.64 8.01
N LEU A 64 -6.43 6.27 8.75
CA LEU A 64 -5.18 5.64 9.18
C LEU A 64 -5.48 4.38 10.00
N GLU A 65 -6.45 4.45 10.91
CA GLU A 65 -6.85 3.36 11.79
C GLU A 65 -7.33 2.14 11.00
N ASP A 66 -8.01 2.34 9.86
CA ASP A 66 -8.44 1.23 9.00
C ASP A 66 -7.25 0.56 8.29
N LEU A 67 -6.27 1.35 7.85
CA LEU A 67 -5.04 0.81 7.27
C LEU A 67 -4.23 0.04 8.31
N GLU A 68 -4.09 0.59 9.52
CA GLU A 68 -3.43 -0.07 10.64
C GLU A 68 -4.11 -1.39 10.98
N LYS A 69 -5.44 -1.41 11.14
CA LYS A 69 -6.19 -2.66 11.37
C LYS A 69 -5.90 -3.69 10.28
N ARG A 70 -5.80 -3.28 9.01
CA ARG A 70 -5.50 -4.17 7.89
C ARG A 70 -4.08 -4.74 7.97
N LEU A 71 -3.09 -3.88 8.21
CA LEU A 71 -1.68 -4.27 8.32
C LEU A 71 -1.44 -5.20 9.53
N TYR A 72 -2.08 -4.89 10.66
CA TYR A 72 -1.90 -5.64 11.91
C TYR A 72 -2.82 -6.86 12.05
N LYS A 73 -3.94 -6.96 11.31
CA LYS A 73 -4.74 -8.20 11.24
C LYS A 73 -3.91 -9.40 10.79
N ASN A 74 -2.95 -9.16 9.90
CA ASN A 74 -2.02 -10.18 9.41
C ASN A 74 -0.89 -10.50 10.42
N PHE A 75 -0.75 -9.74 11.51
CA PHE A 75 0.25 -9.96 12.56
C PHE A 75 -0.21 -10.88 13.69
N SER A 76 -1.53 -11.01 13.93
CA SER A 76 -2.08 -11.88 14.99
C SER A 76 -2.34 -13.33 14.54
N ALA A 77 -1.90 -13.71 13.35
CA ALA A 77 -1.95 -15.09 12.87
C ALA A 77 -0.55 -15.73 12.95
N LYS A 78 0.01 -15.87 14.15
CA LYS A 78 1.14 -16.76 14.46
C LYS A 78 1.08 -17.23 15.90
#